data_AF-A0A1H3YW72-F1
#
_entry.id   AF-A0A1H3YW72-F1
#
_cell.length_a   1.000
_cell.length_b   1.000
_cell.length_c   1.000
_cell.angle_alpha   90.00
_cell.angle_beta   90.00
_cell.angle_gamma   90.00
#
_symmetry.space_group_name_H-M   'P 1'
#
loop_
_entity.id
_entity.type
_entity.pdbx_description
1 polymer ?
#
loop_
_entity_poly.entity_id
_entity_poly.type
_entity_poly.pdbx_seq_one_letter_code
_entity_poly.pdbx_strand_id
1 'polypeptide(L)'
;MIVELSELRGMACFKDASDAALARKIAAVESAIKGYTHNTFLDRTTGEVFWPPDVVEGAIKLLVYDATTRSKAGIKSESISRHSVTYADGGGTDAGLGYPAELIGFLKPYMKARF
;
A
#
# COMPACT_ATOMS: atom_id res chain seq x y z
N MET A 1 -11.31 10.28 -1.92
CA MET A 1 -10.26 9.37 -2.43
C MET A 1 -9.08 9.50 -1.47
N ILE A 2 -8.37 8.42 -1.14
CA ILE A 2 -7.30 8.46 -0.11
C ILE A 2 -6.09 9.32 -0.53
N VAL A 3 -5.77 9.37 -1.82
CA VAL A 3 -4.68 10.17 -2.41
C VAL A 3 -5.17 10.72 -3.75
N GLU A 4 -4.77 11.94 -4.10
CA GLU A 4 -5.09 12.55 -5.39
C GLU A 4 -4.21 12.04 -6.53
N LEU A 5 -4.79 11.89 -7.72
CA LEU A 5 -4.08 11.37 -8.91
C LEU A 5 -2.93 12.27 -9.35
N SER A 6 -3.11 13.59 -9.21
CA SER A 6 -2.10 14.60 -9.54
C SER A 6 -0.84 14.47 -8.69
N GLU A 7 -1.01 14.14 -7.41
CA GLU A 7 0.08 13.97 -6.45
C GLU A 7 0.94 12.74 -6.81
N LEU A 8 0.29 11.65 -7.20
CA LEU A 8 0.98 10.42 -7.61
C LEU A 8 1.68 10.55 -8.96
N ARG A 9 1.12 11.31 -9.90
CA ARG A 9 1.76 11.63 -11.20
C ARG A 9 3.08 12.40 -11.03
N GLY A 10 3.22 13.19 -9.96
CA GLY A 10 4.46 13.90 -9.63
C GLY A 10 5.61 12.97 -9.25
N MET A 11 5.31 11.75 -8.78
CA MET A 11 6.31 10.77 -8.38
C MET A 11 6.90 10.04 -9.59
N ALA A 12 8.23 9.90 -9.61
CA ALA A 12 8.95 9.29 -10.73
C ALA A 12 8.49 7.86 -11.07
N CYS A 13 7.95 7.12 -10.09
CA CYS A 13 7.57 5.72 -10.22
C CYS A 13 6.24 5.48 -10.96
N PHE A 14 5.42 6.51 -11.18
CA PHE A 14 4.08 6.38 -11.81
C PHE A 14 3.94 7.14 -13.13
N LYS A 15 5.04 7.65 -13.68
CA LYS A 15 5.03 8.46 -14.91
C LYS A 15 4.48 7.71 -16.13
N ASP A 16 4.72 6.40 -16.20
CA ASP A 16 4.32 5.54 -17.32
C ASP A 16 2.98 4.83 -17.10
N ALA A 17 2.36 5.01 -15.93
CA ALA A 17 1.10 4.36 -15.60
C ALA A 17 -0.10 5.14 -16.19
N SER A 18 -1.08 4.42 -16.74
CA SER A 18 -2.33 5.05 -17.20
C SER A 18 -3.18 5.50 -16.01
N ASP A 19 -3.89 6.61 -16.17
CA ASP A 19 -4.74 7.18 -15.09
C ASP A 19 -5.82 6.19 -14.65
N ALA A 20 -6.38 5.42 -15.58
CA ALA A 20 -7.34 4.38 -15.27
C ALA A 20 -6.74 3.26 -14.42
N ALA A 21 -5.48 2.87 -14.68
CA ALA A 21 -4.80 1.87 -13.86
C ALA A 21 -4.46 2.42 -12.47
N LEU A 22 -4.01 3.67 -12.39
CA LEU A 22 -3.67 4.33 -11.14
C LEU A 22 -4.90 4.48 -10.24
N ALA A 23 -6.04 4.93 -10.80
CA ALA A 23 -7.30 5.03 -10.08
C ALA A 23 -7.77 3.66 -9.53
N ARG A 24 -7.64 2.59 -10.32
CA ARG A 24 -7.97 1.22 -9.87
C ARG A 24 -7.07 0.78 -8.72
N LYS A 25 -5.77 1.06 -8.79
CA LYS A 25 -4.82 0.72 -7.73
C LYS A 25 -5.14 1.46 -6.43
N ILE A 26 -5.44 2.76 -6.51
CA ILE A 26 -5.81 3.57 -5.34
C ILE A 26 -7.10 3.02 -4.71
N ALA A 27 -8.12 2.71 -5.52
CA ALA A 27 -9.37 2.13 -5.03
C ALA A 27 -9.15 0.75 -4.37
N ALA A 28 -8.25 -0.06 -4.91
CA ALA A 28 -7.89 -1.35 -4.33
C ALA A 28 -7.21 -1.20 -2.96
N VAL A 29 -6.25 -0.26 -2.83
CA VAL A 29 -5.58 0.04 -1.56
C VAL A 29 -6.57 0.60 -0.54
N GLU A 30 -7.47 1.48 -0.95
CA GLU A 30 -8.52 2.03 -0.07
C GLU A 30 -9.44 0.92 0.47
N SER A 31 -9.89 0.02 -0.41
CA SER A 31 -10.71 -1.14 -0.02
C SER A 31 -9.96 -2.07 0.94
N ALA A 32 -8.68 -2.32 0.67
CA ALA A 32 -7.81 -3.13 1.52
C ALA A 32 -7.65 -2.54 2.92
N ILE A 33 -7.36 -1.23 3.02
CA ILE A 33 -7.20 -0.53 4.30
C ILE A 33 -8.51 -0.56 5.10
N LYS A 34 -9.65 -0.27 4.47
CA LYS A 34 -10.97 -0.33 5.12
C LYS A 34 -11.32 -1.75 5.56
N GLY A 35 -11.00 -2.75 4.74
CA GLY A 35 -11.21 -4.16 5.08
C GLY A 35 -10.37 -4.63 6.26
N TYR A 36 -9.11 -4.19 6.34
CA TYR A 36 -8.19 -4.56 7.41
C TYR A 36 -8.46 -3.83 8.73
N THR A 37 -8.73 -2.53 8.66
CA THR A 37 -8.99 -1.71 9.86
C THR A 37 -10.43 -1.81 10.36
N HIS A 38 -11.34 -2.33 9.53
CA HIS A 38 -12.78 -2.24 9.76
C HIS A 38 -13.25 -0.82 10.08
N ASN A 39 -12.57 0.17 9.51
CA ASN A 39 -12.82 1.59 9.73
C ASN A 39 -13.13 2.28 8.40
N THR A 40 -14.25 2.98 8.36
CA THR A 40 -14.70 3.73 7.18
C THR A 40 -14.04 5.11 7.09
N PHE A 41 -13.37 5.57 8.16
CA PHE A 41 -12.73 6.90 8.25
C PHE A 41 -13.69 8.07 7.99
N LEU A 42 -14.98 7.85 8.29
CA LEU A 42 -16.01 8.87 8.19
C LEU A 42 -16.05 9.69 9.48
N ASP A 43 -16.02 11.01 9.35
CA ASP A 43 -16.36 11.91 10.46
C ASP A 43 -17.87 11.84 10.70
N ARG A 44 -18.27 11.59 11.95
CA ARG A 44 -19.68 11.44 12.32
C ARG A 44 -20.42 12.77 12.37
N THR A 45 -19.69 13.88 12.46
CA THR A 45 -20.28 15.21 12.57
C THR A 45 -20.59 15.78 11.19
N THR A 46 -19.61 15.71 10.27
CA THR A 46 -19.71 16.29 8.94
C THR A 46 -20.16 15.29 7.88
N GLY A 47 -19.99 13.98 8.12
CA GLY A 47 -20.23 12.94 7.12
C GLY A 47 -19.15 12.86 6.05
N GLU A 48 -18.04 13.58 6.20
CA GLU A 48 -16.94 13.59 5.25
C GLU A 48 -15.93 12.47 5.57
N VAL A 49 -15.24 11.97 4.54
CA VAL A 49 -14.18 10.97 4.74
C VAL A 49 -12.88 11.68 5.07
N PHE A 50 -12.40 11.51 6.30
CA PHE A 50 -11.15 12.07 6.78
C PHE A 50 -10.07 11.00 6.87
N TRP A 51 -9.06 11.10 5.99
CA TRP A 51 -7.90 10.22 6.03
C TRP A 51 -6.80 10.81 6.92
N PRO A 52 -6.38 10.13 7.99
CA PRO A 52 -5.24 10.57 8.78
C PRO A 52 -3.96 10.62 7.93
N PRO A 53 -3.05 11.58 8.17
CA PRO A 53 -1.85 11.76 7.36
C PRO A 53 -0.95 10.51 7.34
N ASP A 54 -0.82 9.80 8.46
CA ASP A 54 -0.06 8.55 8.54
C ASP A 54 -0.62 7.46 7.62
N VAL A 55 -1.95 7.42 7.45
CA VAL A 55 -2.63 6.45 6.59
C VAL A 55 -2.43 6.79 5.11
N VAL A 56 -2.40 8.08 4.77
CA VAL A 56 -2.09 8.57 3.42
C VAL A 56 -0.65 8.21 3.04
N GLU A 57 0.33 8.50 3.92
CA GLU A 57 1.73 8.17 3.67
C GLU A 57 1.95 6.66 3.55
N GLY A 58 1.31 5.87 4.44
CA GLY A 58 1.35 4.42 4.37
C GLY A 58 0.75 3.88 3.06
N ALA A 59 -0.37 4.43 2.59
CA ALA A 59 -0.96 4.06 1.31
C ALA A 59 -0.04 4.37 0.12
N ILE A 60 0.66 5.50 0.14
CA ILE A 60 1.68 5.84 -0.87
C ILE A 60 2.82 4.81 -0.85
N LYS A 61 3.33 4.45 0.34
CA LYS A 61 4.38 3.42 0.47
C LYS A 61 3.95 2.06 -0.07
N LEU A 62 2.69 1.66 0.16
CA LEU A 62 2.11 0.44 -0.40
C LEU A 62 2.04 0.50 -1.93
N LEU A 63 1.59 1.64 -2.50
CA LEU A 63 1.55 1.84 -3.95
C LEU A 63 2.94 1.80 -4.58
N VAL A 64 3.94 2.41 -3.95
CA VAL A 64 5.34 2.38 -4.40
C VAL A 64 5.89 0.96 -4.37
N TYR A 65 5.65 0.22 -3.29
CA TYR A 65 6.02 -1.19 -3.19
C TYR A 65 5.38 -2.03 -4.31
N ASP A 66 4.11 -1.78 -4.61
CA ASP A 66 3.40 -2.44 -5.71
C ASP A 66 3.97 -2.08 -7.10
N ALA A 67 4.58 -0.90 -7.26
CA ALA A 67 5.21 -0.49 -8.52
C ALA A 67 6.62 -1.08 -8.68
N THR A 68 7.43 -1.12 -7.62
CA THR A 68 8.85 -1.51 -7.68
C THR A 68 9.08 -2.99 -7.41
N THR A 69 8.30 -3.57 -6.50
CA THR A 69 8.60 -4.86 -5.87
C THR A 69 7.61 -5.94 -6.30
N ARG A 70 6.36 -5.59 -6.64
CA ARG A 70 5.38 -6.57 -7.17
C ARG A 70 5.82 -7.22 -8.48
N SER A 71 6.44 -6.47 -9.39
CA SER A 71 7.01 -7.03 -10.63
C SER A 71 8.17 -8.02 -10.36
N LYS A 72 8.71 -8.02 -9.13
CA LYS A 72 9.73 -8.94 -8.64
C LYS A 72 9.18 -9.97 -7.64
N ALA A 73 7.87 -9.94 -7.35
CA ALA A 73 7.23 -10.83 -6.39
C ALA A 73 7.26 -12.27 -6.93
N GLY A 74 8.10 -13.12 -6.32
CA GLY A 74 8.34 -14.51 -6.73
C GLY A 74 9.77 -14.78 -7.22
N ILE A 75 10.58 -13.74 -7.47
CA ILE A 75 11.99 -13.89 -7.85
C ILE A 75 12.85 -13.90 -6.57
N LYS A 76 13.11 -15.09 -6.02
CA LYS A 76 13.82 -15.27 -4.73
C LYS A 76 15.28 -14.78 -4.75
N SER A 77 15.92 -14.79 -5.91
CA SER A 77 17.28 -14.28 -6.08
C SER A 77 17.57 -14.09 -7.57
N GLU A 78 18.10 -12.93 -7.94
CA GLU A 78 18.72 -12.72 -9.25
C GLU A 78 20.23 -12.79 -9.03
N SER A 79 20.91 -13.75 -9.68
CA SER A 79 22.37 -13.86 -9.65
C SER A 79 22.94 -13.42 -10.98
N ILE A 80 23.61 -12.26 -11.01
CA ILE A 80 24.41 -11.82 -12.15
C ILE A 80 25.87 -12.03 -11.79
N SER A 81 26.45 -13.09 -12.37
CA SER A 81 27.88 -13.47 -12.42
C SER A 81 28.69 -13.37 -11.10
N ARG A 82 28.80 -12.19 -10.49
CA ARG A 82 29.57 -11.90 -9.26
C ARG A 82 28.83 -11.02 -8.23
N HIS A 83 27.61 -10.58 -8.51
CA HIS A 83 26.77 -9.80 -7.58
C HIS A 83 25.48 -10.57 -7.29
N SER A 84 25.28 -10.97 -6.03
CA SER A 84 24.05 -11.58 -5.56
C SER A 84 23.24 -10.52 -4.83
N VAL A 85 22.07 -10.18 -5.36
CA VAL A 85 21.11 -9.33 -4.67
C VAL A 85 20.07 -10.26 -4.06
N THR A 86 20.17 -10.44 -2.74
CA THR A 86 19.16 -11.18 -1.98
C THR A 86 18.02 -10.23 -1.68
N TYR A 87 16.89 -10.40 -2.35
CA TYR A 87 15.65 -9.74 -1.96
C TYR A 87 15.14 -10.42 -0.69
N ALA A 88 14.58 -9.66 0.25
CA ALA A 88 14.02 -10.22 1.48
C ALA A 88 12.94 -11.26 1.12
N ASP A 89 13.18 -12.52 1.48
CA ASP A 89 12.19 -13.59 1.36
C ASP A 89 11.10 -13.28 2.39
N GLY A 90 9.92 -12.84 1.92
CA GLY A 90 8.71 -12.75 2.74
C GLY A 90 8.18 -14.15 3.08
N GLY A 91 9.05 -15.03 3.55
CA GLY A 91 8.73 -16.35 4.04
C GLY A 91 8.46 -16.26 5.54
N GLY A 92 7.20 -16.38 5.93
CA GLY A 92 6.84 -16.64 7.32
C GLY A 92 5.72 -15.76 7.85
N THR A 93 4.52 -16.36 7.91
CA THR A 93 3.53 -16.24 8.99
C THR A 93 2.86 -14.88 9.33
N ASP A 94 3.36 -13.74 8.86
CA ASP A 94 2.83 -12.41 9.24
C ASP A 94 2.57 -11.44 8.08
N ALA A 95 2.36 -11.97 6.86
CA ALA A 95 1.96 -11.16 5.71
C ALA A 95 0.45 -10.86 5.76
N GLY A 96 0.03 -9.85 6.54
CA GLY A 96 -1.30 -9.26 6.36
C GLY A 96 -1.44 -8.74 4.93
N LEU A 97 -2.61 -8.85 4.29
CA LEU A 97 -2.90 -8.24 2.97
C LEU A 97 -1.94 -8.56 1.79
N GLY A 98 -0.96 -9.46 1.93
CA GLY A 98 0.07 -9.72 0.92
C GLY A 98 1.25 -8.73 0.91
N TYR A 99 1.37 -7.88 1.94
CA TYR A 99 2.51 -6.97 2.14
C TYR A 99 3.34 -7.42 3.38
N PRO A 100 4.63 -7.07 3.45
CA PRO A 100 5.43 -7.31 4.65
C PRO A 100 4.86 -6.57 5.87
N ALA A 101 4.96 -7.17 7.07
CA ALA A 101 4.40 -6.64 8.31
C ALA A 101 4.87 -5.21 8.65
N GLU A 102 6.10 -4.85 8.27
CA GLU A 102 6.67 -3.52 8.46
C GLU A 102 5.87 -2.43 7.74
N LEU A 103 5.37 -2.74 6.52
CA LEU A 103 4.57 -1.80 5.75
C LEU A 103 3.14 -1.70 6.24
N ILE A 104 2.65 -2.65 7.04
CA ILE A 104 1.24 -2.70 7.49
C ILE A 104 1.11 -2.23 8.94
N GLY A 105 2.20 -2.24 9.70
CA GLY A 105 2.20 -1.91 11.14
C GLY A 105 1.51 -0.58 11.48
N PHE A 106 1.56 0.41 10.58
CA PHE A 106 0.93 1.72 10.77
C PHE A 106 -0.61 1.66 10.82
N LEU A 107 -1.24 0.59 10.30
CA LEU A 107 -2.70 0.42 10.32
C LEU A 107 -3.24 -0.09 11.66
N LYS A 108 -2.39 -0.70 12.49
CA LYS A 108 -2.78 -1.27 13.79
C LYS A 108 -3.55 -0.30 14.71
N PRO A 109 -3.12 0.95 14.94
CA PRO A 109 -3.84 1.89 15.79
C PRO A 109 -5.22 2.30 15.26
N TYR A 110 -5.48 2.15 13.97
CA TYR A 110 -6.75 2.55 13.34
C TYR A 110 -7.78 1.42 13.30
N MET A 111 -7.43 0.22 13.79
CA MET A 111 -8.34 -0.91 13.85
C MET A 111 -9.46 -0.68 14.86
N LYS A 112 -10.72 -0.81 14.41
CA LYS A 112 -11.87 -0.77 15.33
C LYS A 112 -11.99 -2.10 16.09
N ALA A 113 -12.27 -1.99 17.39
CA ALA A 113 -12.61 -3.13 18.22
C ALA A 113 -13.83 -3.86 17.65
N ARG A 114 -13.72 -5.18 17.53
CA ARG A 114 -14.81 -6.08 17.12
C ARG A 114 -15.29 -6.79 18.38
N PHE A 115 -16.53 -6.55 18.75
CA PHE A 115 -17.22 -7.28 19.81
C PHE A 115 -18.17 -8.28 19.16
#